data_AF-A0A0D3RJJ0-F1
#
_entry.id   AF-A0A0D3RJJ0-F1
#
_cell.length_a   1.000
_cell.length_b   1.000
_cell.length_c   1.000
_cell.angle_alpha   90.00
_cell.angle_beta   90.00
_cell.angle_gamma   90.00
#
_symmetry.space_group_name_H-M   'P 1'
#
loop_
_entity.id
_entity.type
_entity.pdbx_description
1 polymer ?
#
loop_
_entity_poly.entity_id
_entity_poly.type
_entity_poly.pdbx_seq_one_letter_code
_entity_poly.pdbx_strand_id
1 'polypeptide(L)'
;DEVDSVLIDEARTPLIISDYAKKGQKFYMDANRFAKILKTHHYIIDLETNTIELTEEGIKKGESFFRISNFYNSNNIVLLHCIKNALKAHYIMSKNKDYLVSKNNILIID
;
A
#
# COMPACT_ATOMS: atom_id res chain seq x y z
N ASP A 1 -41.30 17.67 1.66
CA ASP A 1 -41.05 18.59 2.78
C ASP A 1 -39.57 18.74 2.98
N GLU A 2 -39.14 19.95 3.32
CA GLU A 2 -37.76 20.33 3.66
C GLU A 2 -36.72 20.15 2.53
N VAL A 3 -37.07 20.62 1.31
CA VAL A 3 -36.16 20.63 0.15
C VAL A 3 -34.97 21.55 0.36
N ASP A 4 -35.18 22.67 1.05
CA ASP A 4 -34.18 23.65 1.41
C ASP A 4 -33.16 23.12 2.42
N SER A 5 -33.59 22.36 3.43
CA SER A 5 -32.68 21.76 4.42
C SER A 5 -31.75 20.71 3.81
N VAL A 6 -32.25 19.86 2.92
CA VAL A 6 -31.42 18.82 2.27
C VAL A 6 -30.44 19.44 1.25
N LEU A 7 -30.89 20.40 0.45
CA LEU A 7 -30.08 20.95 -0.65
C LEU A 7 -29.13 22.08 -0.24
N ILE A 8 -29.33 22.71 0.92
CA ILE A 8 -28.48 23.82 1.41
C ILE A 8 -27.60 23.37 2.58
N ASP A 9 -28.18 22.68 3.57
CA ASP A 9 -27.49 22.39 4.82
C ASP A 9 -26.82 21.01 4.79
N GLU A 10 -27.54 19.96 4.38
CA GLU A 10 -26.95 18.61 4.28
C GLU A 10 -25.95 18.49 3.12
N ALA A 11 -26.15 19.24 2.02
CA ALA A 11 -25.23 19.27 0.88
C ALA A 11 -23.80 19.77 1.22
N ARG A 12 -23.61 20.43 2.38
CA ARG A 12 -22.29 20.87 2.85
C ARG A 12 -21.48 19.73 3.47
N THR A 13 -22.14 18.65 3.89
CA THR A 13 -21.48 17.49 4.50
C THR A 13 -21.52 16.33 3.52
N PRO A 14 -20.36 15.85 3.01
CA PRO A 14 -20.37 14.73 2.08
C PRO A 14 -20.88 13.47 2.77
N LEU A 15 -21.71 12.69 2.07
CA LEU A 15 -22.09 11.35 2.51
C LEU A 15 -20.88 10.42 2.38
N ILE A 16 -20.33 9.99 3.52
CA ILE A 16 -19.17 9.09 3.56
C ILE A 16 -19.62 7.70 3.98
N ILE A 17 -19.55 6.73 3.07
CA ILE A 17 -19.68 5.31 3.41
C ILE A 17 -18.27 4.79 3.74
N SER A 18 -18.03 4.47 5.01
CA SER A 18 -16.77 3.89 5.48
C SER A 18 -16.98 2.46 5.96
N ASP A 19 -16.15 1.54 5.49
CA ASP A 19 -16.03 0.20 6.05
C ASP A 19 -14.75 0.09 6.89
N TYR A 20 -14.74 -0.78 7.88
CA TYR A 20 -13.60 -0.96 8.78
C TYR A 20 -12.45 -1.68 8.07
N ALA A 21 -11.28 -1.03 7.97
CA ALA A 21 -10.07 -1.57 7.33
C ALA A 21 -9.35 -2.71 8.11
N LYS A 22 -10.10 -3.63 8.73
CA LYS A 22 -9.53 -4.69 9.59
C LYS A 22 -8.76 -5.77 8.80
N LYS A 23 -9.09 -6.01 7.53
CA LYS A 23 -8.48 -7.11 6.75
C LYS A 23 -7.03 -6.85 6.31
N GLY A 24 -6.63 -5.58 6.13
CA GLY A 24 -5.29 -5.24 5.60
C GLY A 24 -4.15 -5.28 6.63
N GLN A 25 -4.47 -5.14 7.93
CA GLN A 25 -3.47 -4.90 8.97
C GLN A 25 -2.42 -6.02 9.10
N LYS A 26 -2.85 -7.28 8.97
CA LYS A 26 -1.93 -8.45 9.00
C LYS A 26 -0.97 -8.46 7.81
N PHE A 27 -1.46 -8.11 6.61
CA PHE A 27 -0.65 -8.15 5.40
C PHE A 27 0.45 -7.08 5.37
N TYR A 28 0.27 -5.94 6.03
CA TYR A 28 1.35 -4.94 6.09
C TYR A 28 2.62 -5.46 6.77
N MET A 29 2.48 -6.21 7.87
CA MET A 29 3.64 -6.76 8.58
C MET A 29 4.35 -7.83 7.74
N ASP A 30 3.61 -8.72 7.11
CA ASP A 30 4.18 -9.79 6.29
C ASP A 30 4.77 -9.26 4.98
N ALA A 31 4.10 -8.29 4.34
CA ALA A 31 4.64 -7.58 3.18
C ALA A 31 5.94 -6.83 3.51
N ASN A 32 6.02 -6.19 4.67
CA ASN A 32 7.25 -5.53 5.14
C ASN A 32 8.39 -6.54 5.38
N ARG A 33 8.10 -7.71 5.94
CA ARG A 33 9.10 -8.79 6.08
C ARG A 33 9.57 -9.27 4.71
N PHE A 34 8.64 -9.47 3.78
CA PHE A 34 8.96 -9.89 2.42
C PHE A 34 9.82 -8.86 1.68
N ALA A 35 9.46 -7.58 1.74
CA ALA A 35 10.25 -6.50 1.12
C ALA A 35 11.71 -6.51 1.60
N LYS A 36 11.96 -6.70 2.90
CA LYS A 36 13.31 -6.72 3.48
C LYS A 36 14.19 -7.89 3.01
N ILE A 37 13.61 -9.01 2.58
CA ILE A 37 14.37 -10.18 2.12
C ILE A 37 14.58 -10.20 0.60
N LEU A 38 13.98 -9.26 -0.13
CA LEU A 38 14.23 -9.12 -1.56
C LEU A 38 15.64 -8.57 -1.81
N LYS A 39 16.17 -8.97 -2.96
CA LYS A 39 17.44 -8.52 -3.51
C LYS A 39 17.16 -7.73 -4.78
N THR A 40 18.14 -6.98 -5.27
CA THR A 40 18.04 -6.12 -6.44
C THR A 40 17.49 -6.80 -7.71
N HIS A 41 17.74 -8.09 -7.94
CA HIS A 41 17.18 -8.82 -9.10
C HIS A 41 15.71 -9.24 -8.95
N HIS A 42 15.12 -9.10 -7.76
CA HIS A 42 13.72 -9.49 -7.52
C HIS A 42 12.72 -8.38 -7.86
N TYR A 43 13.17 -7.17 -8.17
CA TYR A 43 12.30 -6.04 -8.47
C TYR A 43 12.97 -5.06 -9.44
N ILE A 44 12.14 -4.26 -10.11
CA ILE A 44 12.55 -3.18 -10.99
C ILE A 44 11.93 -1.90 -10.43
N ILE A 45 12.75 -0.84 -10.31
CA ILE A 45 12.31 0.48 -9.86
C ILE A 45 12.34 1.42 -11.07
N ASP A 46 11.24 2.12 -11.27
CA ASP A 46 11.16 3.27 -12.15
C ASP A 46 11.03 4.53 -11.28
N LEU A 47 12.11 5.33 -11.26
CA LEU A 47 12.18 6.56 -10.47
C LEU A 47 11.45 7.73 -11.14
N GLU A 48 11.22 7.68 -12.46
CA GLU A 48 10.46 8.73 -13.16
C GLU A 48 8.98 8.64 -12.79
N THR A 49 8.43 7.43 -12.76
CA THR A 49 7.02 7.19 -12.40
C THR A 49 6.81 6.89 -10.91
N ASN A 50 7.89 6.79 -10.12
CA ASN A 50 7.86 6.35 -8.72
C ASN A 50 7.11 5.01 -8.53
N THR A 51 7.36 4.07 -9.44
CA THR A 51 6.77 2.74 -9.42
C THR A 51 7.82 1.67 -9.16
N ILE A 52 7.36 0.56 -8.57
CA ILE A 52 8.18 -0.63 -8.32
C ILE A 52 7.37 -1.86 -8.68
N GLU A 53 8.00 -2.75 -9.46
CA GLU A 53 7.40 -4.00 -9.90
C GLU A 53 8.29 -5.19 -9.54
N LEU A 54 7.69 -6.33 -9.25
CA LEU A 54 8.43 -7.57 -9.02
C LEU A 54 8.85 -8.17 -10.36
N THR A 55 10.07 -8.68 -10.43
CA THR A 55 10.50 -9.53 -11.56
C THR A 55 9.88 -10.92 -11.44
N GLU A 56 10.02 -11.75 -12.47
CA GLU A 56 9.60 -13.17 -12.41
C GLU A 56 10.24 -13.91 -11.23
N GLU A 57 11.50 -13.62 -10.91
CA GLU A 57 12.19 -14.19 -9.75
C GLU A 57 11.59 -13.70 -8.43
N GLY A 58 11.24 -12.41 -8.36
CA GLY A 58 10.54 -11.83 -7.21
C GLY A 58 9.16 -12.45 -6.98
N ILE A 59 8.42 -12.68 -8.06
CA ILE A 59 7.11 -13.34 -8.04
C ILE A 59 7.25 -14.78 -7.50
N LYS A 60 8.14 -15.60 -8.08
CA LYS A 60 8.38 -16.98 -7.60
C LYS A 60 8.80 -17.03 -6.13
N LYS A 61 9.64 -16.08 -5.71
CA LYS A 61 10.07 -15.99 -4.31
C LYS A 61 8.92 -15.64 -3.38
N GLY A 62 8.04 -14.74 -3.78
CA GLY A 62 6.86 -14.41 -2.98
C GLY A 62 5.83 -15.56 -2.95
N GLU A 63 5.64 -16.30 -4.05
CA GLU A 63 4.77 -17.48 -4.08
C GLU A 63 5.22 -18.51 -3.05
N SER A 64 6.53 -18.73 -2.97
CA SER A 64 7.16 -19.60 -1.98
C SER A 64 7.03 -19.05 -0.55
N PHE A 65 7.24 -17.74 -0.35
CA PHE A 65 7.20 -17.10 0.97
C PHE A 65 5.79 -17.07 1.56
N PHE A 66 4.79 -16.70 0.76
CA PHE A 66 3.38 -16.59 1.17
C PHE A 66 2.61 -17.90 1.01
N ARG A 67 3.22 -18.94 0.44
CA ARG A 67 2.61 -20.25 0.16
C ARG A 67 1.35 -20.12 -0.71
N ILE A 68 1.46 -19.31 -1.76
CA ILE A 68 0.39 -19.07 -2.73
C ILE A 68 0.81 -19.60 -4.10
N SER A 69 -0.16 -20.07 -4.88
CA SER A 69 0.10 -20.63 -6.21
C SER A 69 0.24 -19.58 -7.31
N ASN A 70 -0.40 -18.42 -7.14
CA ASN A 70 -0.35 -17.34 -8.12
C ASN A 70 -0.64 -15.99 -7.44
N PHE A 71 0.29 -15.05 -7.57
CA PHE A 71 0.14 -13.68 -7.05
C PHE A 71 -1.04 -12.89 -7.62
N TYR A 72 -1.36 -13.13 -8.89
CA TYR A 72 -2.35 -12.37 -9.64
C TYR A 72 -3.76 -12.96 -9.56
N ASN A 73 -3.96 -13.97 -8.71
CA ASN A 73 -5.30 -14.45 -8.40
C ASN A 73 -6.08 -13.34 -7.67
N SER A 74 -7.38 -13.18 -7.97
CA SER A 74 -8.28 -12.22 -7.35
C SER A 74 -8.28 -12.28 -5.82
N ASN A 75 -8.02 -13.47 -5.25
CA ASN A 75 -7.93 -13.65 -3.80
C ASN A 75 -6.71 -12.95 -3.16
N ASN A 76 -5.67 -12.64 -3.95
CA ASN A 76 -4.39 -12.10 -3.48
C ASN A 76 -4.22 -10.61 -3.79
N ILE A 77 -5.23 -9.93 -4.33
CA ILE A 77 -5.16 -8.50 -4.71
C ILE A 77 -4.70 -7.63 -3.54
N VAL A 78 -5.27 -7.84 -2.35
CA VAL A 78 -4.94 -7.07 -1.14
C VAL A 78 -3.48 -7.29 -0.74
N LEU A 79 -3.00 -8.53 -0.78
CA LEU A 79 -1.62 -8.87 -0.47
C LEU A 79 -0.66 -8.23 -1.48
N LEU A 80 -0.96 -8.32 -2.78
CA LEU A 80 -0.16 -7.71 -3.84
C LEU A 80 -0.05 -6.19 -3.64
N HIS A 81 -1.16 -5.53 -3.31
CA HIS A 81 -1.17 -4.10 -2.99
C HIS A 81 -0.29 -3.78 -1.76
N CYS A 82 -0.42 -4.56 -0.68
CA CYS A 82 0.43 -4.40 0.50
C CYS A 82 1.93 -4.58 0.19
N ILE A 83 2.29 -5.54 -0.67
CA ILE A 83 3.68 -5.76 -1.09
C ILE A 83 4.19 -4.57 -1.90
N LYS A 84 3.45 -4.09 -2.90
CA LYS A 84 3.83 -2.91 -3.68
C LYS A 84 4.05 -1.69 -2.78
N ASN A 85 3.18 -1.47 -1.80
CA ASN A 85 3.33 -0.38 -0.82
C ASN A 85 4.56 -0.56 0.07
N ALA A 86 4.82 -1.78 0.55
CA ALA A 86 6.01 -2.07 1.35
C ALA A 86 7.29 -1.82 0.55
N LEU A 87 7.34 -2.27 -0.70
CA LEU A 87 8.47 -2.04 -1.60
C LEU A 87 8.69 -0.54 -1.85
N LYS A 88 7.62 0.21 -2.15
CA LYS A 88 7.70 1.67 -2.32
C LYS A 88 8.23 2.35 -1.07
N ALA A 89 7.76 1.95 0.11
CA ALA A 89 8.19 2.51 1.38
C ALA A 89 9.68 2.24 1.70
N HIS A 90 10.23 1.09 1.27
CA HIS A 90 11.64 0.74 1.49
C HIS A 90 12.60 1.32 0.47
N TYR A 91 12.19 1.40 -0.80
CA TYR A 91 13.12 1.65 -1.91
C TYR A 91 12.92 2.98 -2.63
N ILE A 92 11.74 3.60 -2.51
CA ILE A 92 11.43 4.87 -3.18
C ILE A 92 11.33 6.00 -2.14
N MET A 93 10.63 5.76 -1.03
CA MET A 93 10.45 6.78 0.01
C MET A 93 11.67 6.88 0.93
N SER A 94 12.08 8.12 1.20
CA SER A 94 13.27 8.46 1.98
C SER A 94 12.92 9.34 3.17
N LYS A 95 13.44 8.97 4.35
CA LYS A 95 13.32 9.76 5.57
C LYS A 95 14.05 11.11 5.39
N ASN A 96 13.44 12.19 5.88
CA ASN A 96 13.89 13.58 5.75
C ASN A 96 13.81 14.16 4.32
N LYS A 97 13.25 13.42 3.36
CA LYS A 97 12.94 13.91 2.03
C LYS A 97 11.44 13.83 1.76
N ASP A 98 10.87 12.63 1.89
CA ASP A 98 9.46 12.37 1.61
C ASP A 98 8.62 12.32 2.90
N TYR A 99 9.24 11.96 4.03
CA TYR A 99 8.56 11.89 5.32
C TYR A 99 9.49 12.14 6.51
N LEU A 100 8.89 12.53 7.64
CA LEU A 100 9.52 12.69 8.95
C LEU A 100 8.92 11.71 9.96
N VAL A 101 9.69 11.36 10.98
CA VAL A 101 9.22 10.56 12.11
C VAL A 101 9.29 11.42 13.36
N SER A 102 8.12 11.78 13.90
CA SER A 102 8.00 12.63 15.09
C SER A 102 6.96 12.07 16.05
N LYS A 103 7.31 11.96 17.34
CA LYS A 103 6.44 11.41 18.39
C LYS A 103 5.79 10.06 18.01
N ASN A 104 6.57 9.18 17.40
CA ASN A 104 6.14 7.87 16.91
C ASN A 104 5.07 7.90 15.79
N ASN A 105 4.88 9.05 15.16
CA ASN A 105 4.02 9.25 14.00
C ASN A 105 4.85 9.57 12.76
N ILE A 106 4.34 9.18 11.60
CA ILE A 106 4.91 9.51 10.29
C ILE A 106 4.19 10.76 9.77
N LEU A 107 4.96 11.80 9.43
CA LEU A 107 4.46 13.04 8.83
C LEU A 107 4.98 13.14 7.40
N ILE A 108 4.11 13.42 6.44
CA ILE A 108 4.48 13.62 5.04
C ILE A 108 5.07 15.02 4.87
N ILE A 109 6.15 15.14 4.11
CA ILE A 109 6.72 16.43 3.72
C ILE A 109 6.06 16.84 2.39
N ASP A 110 5.60 18.10 2.31
CA ASP A 110 5.11 18.74 1.08
C ASP A 110 6.26 19.44 0.34
#